data_AF-A0A9N6ZH69-F1
#
_entry.id   AF-A0A9N6ZH69-F1
#
_cell.length_a   1.000
_cell.length_b   1.000
_cell.length_c   1.000
_cell.angle_alpha   90.00
_cell.angle_beta   90.00
_cell.angle_gamma   90.00
#
_symmetry.space_group_name_H-M   'P 1'
#
loop_
_entity.id
_entity.type
_entity.pdbx_description
1 polymer ?
#
loop_
_entity_poly.entity_id
_entity_poly.type
_entity_poly.pdbx_seq_one_letter_code
_entity_poly.pdbx_strand_id
1 'polypeptide(L)'
;MLGGLSHNVTVFTKHLIGQMVLHPQLCAPSSILLGPMCNALQVREMSRVKRRKTHPPFWHPLKNRQRFDELLTKENKEFVQEIISDKYRILPATQSDSPLKDAPWVKGEWTPKTIRTGVICKNIGVHPLWEKDGTRILCTLLQVLDNNVIRYISPEDYMKTEQGKKKFKNKRPLACMVVGAEAVDPQLFTKQYCQLFQHVGLMPKKRLVRFFVTPEAALQPGTPLTAAHFRAGEYIDVAGKSIDYGF
;
A
#
# COMPACT_ATOMS: atom_id res chain seq x y z
N MET A 1 -3.15 6.69 -34.96
CA MET A 1 -4.26 6.77 -33.98
C MET A 1 -4.00 5.80 -32.82
N LEU A 2 -3.27 6.24 -31.78
CA LEU A 2 -2.92 5.42 -30.62
C LEU A 2 -3.08 6.27 -29.36
N GLY A 3 -4.03 5.91 -28.50
CA GLY A 3 -4.32 6.62 -27.25
C GLY A 3 -4.23 5.67 -26.05
N GLY A 4 -3.06 5.63 -25.41
CA GLY A 4 -2.81 4.88 -24.17
C GLY A 4 -3.46 5.53 -22.96
N LEU A 5 -4.07 4.71 -22.09
CA LEU A 5 -4.68 5.12 -20.83
C LEU A 5 -3.88 4.53 -19.67
N SER A 6 -3.10 5.35 -18.98
CA SER A 6 -2.62 5.05 -17.64
C SER A 6 -3.04 6.18 -16.70
N HIS A 7 -3.71 5.81 -15.61
CA HIS A 7 -4.09 6.70 -14.53
C HIS A 7 -3.31 6.29 -13.30
N ASN A 8 -2.36 7.12 -12.89
CA ASN A 8 -1.67 7.08 -11.60
C ASN A 8 -1.51 8.55 -11.15
N VAL A 9 -1.90 8.85 -9.90
CA VAL A 9 -1.87 10.18 -9.27
C VAL A 9 -0.63 10.25 -8.38
N THR A 10 0.12 11.37 -8.45
CA THR A 10 1.44 11.60 -7.83
C THR A 10 1.44 12.92 -7.06
N VAL A 11 2.25 13.02 -6.00
CA VAL A 11 2.52 14.25 -5.24
C VAL A 11 3.90 14.78 -5.56
N PHE A 12 4.00 16.08 -5.82
CA PHE A 12 5.26 16.82 -5.93
C PHE A 12 5.73 17.30 -4.56
N THR A 13 7.01 17.12 -4.26
CA THR A 13 7.80 18.10 -3.51
C THR A 13 8.74 18.77 -4.50
N LYS A 14 8.55 20.08 -4.71
CA LYS A 14 9.46 20.92 -5.49
C LYS A 14 10.67 21.26 -4.61
N HIS A 15 11.85 21.30 -5.22
CA HIS A 15 13.17 21.69 -4.68
C HIS A 15 13.95 20.57 -3.98
N LEU A 16 14.86 19.94 -4.73
CA LEU A 16 16.31 20.12 -4.52
C LEU A 16 17.08 19.59 -5.73
N ILE A 17 17.81 20.52 -6.34
CA ILE A 17 18.90 20.29 -7.29
C ILE A 17 20.08 19.76 -6.47
N GLY A 18 20.71 18.68 -6.94
CA GLY A 18 21.90 18.09 -6.33
C GLY A 18 22.42 16.97 -7.22
N GLN A 19 23.12 17.33 -8.29
CA GLN A 19 23.93 16.44 -9.09
C GLN A 19 25.27 16.17 -8.38
N MET A 20 25.68 14.89 -8.43
CA MET A 20 27.02 14.41 -8.84
C MET A 20 28.18 14.21 -7.82
N VAL A 21 28.73 12.98 -7.89
CA VAL A 21 30.14 12.54 -8.03
C VAL A 21 30.69 11.55 -6.97
N LEU A 22 30.80 10.30 -7.43
CA LEU A 22 31.90 9.30 -7.37
C LEU A 22 32.76 9.10 -6.11
N HIS A 23 32.91 7.81 -5.74
CA HIS A 23 34.23 7.21 -5.52
C HIS A 23 34.28 5.76 -6.04
N PRO A 24 35.30 5.37 -6.85
CA PRO A 24 35.52 3.99 -7.27
C PRO A 24 36.53 3.30 -6.35
N GLN A 25 36.25 2.07 -5.92
CA GLN A 25 37.25 1.17 -5.32
C GLN A 25 37.30 -0.14 -6.12
N LEU A 26 38.36 -0.20 -6.93
CA LEU A 26 39.10 -1.33 -7.51
C LEU A 26 38.63 -2.76 -7.21
N CYS A 27 38.26 -3.50 -8.27
CA CYS A 27 38.50 -4.94 -8.45
C CYS A 27 38.58 -5.28 -9.95
N ALA A 28 39.48 -6.19 -10.32
CA ALA A 28 40.05 -6.49 -11.65
C ALA A 28 39.04 -6.98 -12.74
N PRO A 29 39.45 -7.04 -14.03
CA PRO A 29 38.52 -7.10 -15.15
C PRO A 29 38.15 -8.54 -15.55
N SER A 30 36.88 -8.88 -15.46
CA SER A 30 36.28 -9.97 -16.25
C SER A 30 35.36 -9.36 -17.29
N SER A 31 35.70 -9.56 -18.56
CA SER A 31 34.97 -9.07 -19.73
C SER A 31 33.54 -9.60 -19.76
N ILE A 32 32.58 -8.76 -19.37
CA ILE A 32 31.15 -8.95 -19.63
C ILE A 32 30.66 -7.63 -20.23
N LEU A 33 30.17 -7.70 -21.47
CA LEU A 33 29.54 -6.60 -22.18
C LEU A 33 28.32 -6.12 -21.39
N LEU A 34 28.52 -5.12 -20.52
CA LEU A 34 27.44 -4.40 -19.85
C LEU A 34 26.76 -3.49 -20.88
N GLY A 35 25.60 -3.91 -21.38
CA GLY A 35 24.70 -3.00 -22.09
C GLY A 35 24.32 -1.81 -21.20
N PRO A 36 23.97 -0.64 -21.77
CA PRO A 36 23.69 0.53 -20.97
C PRO A 36 22.39 0.32 -20.20
N MET A 37 22.49 0.03 -18.91
CA MET A 37 21.35 0.14 -17.99
C MET A 37 21.11 1.64 -17.75
N CYS A 38 20.46 2.28 -18.70
CA CYS A 38 19.95 3.63 -18.56
C CYS A 38 18.75 3.61 -17.58
N ASN A 39 19.03 3.63 -16.28
CA ASN A 39 18.04 4.02 -15.28
C ASN A 39 17.88 5.54 -15.35
N ALA A 40 17.17 6.02 -16.37
CA ALA A 40 16.76 7.40 -16.44
C ALA A 40 15.81 7.68 -15.26
N LEU A 41 16.17 8.61 -14.39
CA LEU A 41 15.23 9.30 -13.52
C LEU A 41 14.16 9.92 -14.42
N GLN A 42 13.05 9.21 -14.59
CA GLN A 42 11.98 9.65 -15.48
C GLN A 42 11.23 10.80 -14.79
N VAL A 43 11.72 12.02 -14.95
CA VAL A 43 11.00 13.24 -14.57
C VAL A 43 9.81 13.36 -15.51
N ARG A 44 8.64 12.86 -15.08
CA ARG A 44 7.41 12.93 -15.87
C ARG A 44 6.79 14.31 -15.71
N GLU A 45 6.82 15.10 -16.77
CA GLU A 45 6.07 16.35 -16.85
C GLU A 45 4.57 16.09 -16.78
N MET A 46 3.83 16.99 -16.11
CA MET A 46 2.38 16.86 -15.98
C MET A 46 1.71 17.04 -17.34
N SER A 47 0.85 16.08 -17.73
CA SER A 47 -0.02 16.28 -18.88
C SER A 47 -0.94 17.49 -18.65
N ARG A 48 -0.96 18.42 -19.60
CA ARG A 48 -1.80 19.64 -19.57
C ARG A 48 -3.28 19.37 -19.30
N VAL A 49 -3.78 18.19 -19.71
CA VAL A 49 -5.19 17.78 -19.52
C VAL A 49 -5.32 16.92 -18.26
N LYS A 50 -5.82 17.51 -17.17
CA LYS A 50 -6.22 16.76 -15.97
C LYS A 50 -7.61 16.15 -16.20
N ARG A 51 -7.68 14.85 -16.52
CA ARG A 51 -8.95 14.10 -16.50
C ARG A 51 -9.39 13.88 -15.05
N ARG A 52 -10.15 14.83 -14.49
CA ARG A 52 -10.83 14.66 -13.19
C ARG A 52 -12.21 14.02 -13.42
N LYS A 53 -12.52 12.98 -12.65
CA LYS A 53 -13.90 12.52 -12.50
C LYS A 53 -14.49 13.26 -11.32
N THR A 54 -15.50 14.09 -11.55
CA THR A 54 -16.16 14.92 -10.53
C THR A 54 -16.88 14.06 -9.50
N HIS A 55 -17.44 12.92 -9.93
CA HIS A 55 -18.14 11.98 -9.07
C HIS A 55 -17.44 10.63 -9.03
N PRO A 56 -17.42 9.95 -7.87
CA PRO A 56 -17.03 8.56 -7.83
C PRO A 56 -17.98 7.74 -8.71
N PRO A 57 -17.48 6.70 -9.41
CA PRO A 57 -18.36 5.86 -10.21
C PRO A 57 -19.37 5.12 -9.32
N PHE A 58 -20.58 4.90 -9.82
CA PHE A 58 -21.71 4.36 -9.06
C PHE A 58 -21.46 2.97 -8.44
N TRP A 59 -20.58 2.16 -9.05
CA TRP A 59 -20.21 0.83 -8.56
C TRP A 59 -19.21 0.84 -7.39
N HIS A 60 -18.79 2.02 -6.93
CA HIS A 60 -17.91 2.12 -5.76
C HIS A 60 -18.78 2.17 -4.49
N PRO A 61 -18.75 1.13 -3.64
CA PRO A 61 -19.58 1.12 -2.44
C PRO A 61 -19.17 2.27 -1.51
N LEU A 62 -20.17 2.84 -0.84
CA LEU A 62 -19.94 3.88 0.17
C LEU A 62 -19.21 3.25 1.36
N LYS A 63 -18.07 3.84 1.71
CA LYS A 63 -17.24 3.36 2.82
C LYS A 63 -17.81 3.81 4.16
N ASN A 64 -18.09 5.10 4.29
CA ASN A 64 -18.52 5.71 5.55
C ASN A 64 -20.04 5.56 5.71
N ARG A 65 -20.48 5.22 6.92
CA ARG A 65 -21.90 5.22 7.27
C ARG A 65 -22.38 6.68 7.43
N GLN A 66 -23.60 6.99 6.97
CA GLN A 66 -24.25 8.25 7.32
C GLN A 66 -24.59 8.23 8.81
N ARG A 67 -24.13 9.24 9.55
CA ARG A 67 -24.36 9.32 10.99
C ARG A 67 -25.68 10.05 11.25
N PHE A 68 -26.41 9.54 12.23
CA PHE A 68 -27.54 10.21 12.85
C PHE A 68 -27.19 10.45 14.31
N ASP A 69 -27.81 11.45 14.93
CA ASP A 69 -27.62 11.70 16.36
C ASP A 69 -28.33 10.59 17.15
N GLU A 70 -27.56 9.56 17.51
CA GLU A 70 -28.04 8.45 18.33
C GLU A 70 -28.15 8.94 19.80
N LEU A 71 -29.35 8.80 20.39
CA LEU A 71 -29.64 9.14 21.78
C LEU A 71 -29.07 8.09 22.76
N LEU A 72 -27.76 7.83 22.67
CA LEU A 72 -27.05 6.94 23.59
C LEU A 72 -26.55 7.70 24.83
N THR A 73 -26.80 7.14 26.01
CA THR A 73 -26.15 7.55 27.26
C THR A 73 -24.64 7.34 27.17
N LYS A 74 -23.87 8.01 28.04
CA LYS A 74 -22.41 7.87 28.07
C LYS A 74 -22.00 6.43 28.42
N GLU A 75 -22.65 5.84 29.42
CA GLU A 75 -22.45 4.45 29.84
C GLU A 75 -22.64 3.46 28.69
N ASN A 76 -23.68 3.64 27.87
CA ASN A 76 -23.92 2.76 26.72
C ASN A 76 -22.83 2.90 25.65
N LYS A 77 -22.26 4.10 25.46
CA LYS A 77 -21.17 4.30 24.50
C LYS A 77 -19.90 3.59 24.94
N GLU A 78 -19.56 3.70 26.22
CA GLU A 78 -18.43 3.02 26.84
C GLU A 78 -18.60 1.50 26.75
N PHE A 79 -19.79 0.99 27.08
CA PHE A 79 -20.11 -0.42 26.95
C PHE A 79 -19.95 -0.95 25.52
N VAL A 80 -20.42 -0.21 24.51
CA VAL A 80 -20.24 -0.63 23.11
C VAL A 80 -18.77 -0.57 22.71
N GLN A 81 -18.00 0.41 23.19
CA GLN A 81 -16.55 0.47 22.96
C GLN A 81 -15.85 -0.72 23.60
N GLU A 82 -16.24 -1.13 24.81
CA GLU A 82 -15.73 -2.32 25.50
C GLU A 82 -16.01 -3.58 24.68
N ILE A 83 -17.25 -3.80 24.21
CA ILE A 83 -17.60 -4.94 23.34
C ILE A 83 -16.75 -4.95 22.07
N ILE A 84 -16.57 -3.79 21.42
CA ILE A 84 -15.73 -3.68 20.23
C ILE A 84 -14.29 -4.05 20.58
N SER A 85 -13.78 -3.51 21.69
CA SER A 85 -12.44 -3.78 22.16
C SER A 85 -12.25 -5.26 22.43
N ASP A 86 -13.17 -5.94 23.10
CA ASP A 86 -13.10 -7.37 23.44
C ASP A 86 -13.22 -8.26 22.20
N LYS A 87 -14.13 -7.90 21.28
CA LYS A 87 -14.32 -8.65 20.04
C LYS A 87 -13.08 -8.65 19.16
N TYR A 88 -12.37 -7.53 19.11
CA TYR A 88 -11.18 -7.34 18.28
C TYR A 88 -9.89 -7.30 19.07
N ARG A 89 -9.97 -7.53 20.38
CA ARG A 89 -8.82 -7.73 21.24
C ARG A 89 -8.10 -8.89 20.61
N ILE A 90 -6.89 -8.63 20.12
CA ILE A 90 -5.98 -9.69 19.73
C ILE A 90 -5.76 -10.46 21.03
N LEU A 91 -6.55 -11.51 21.25
CA LEU A 91 -6.30 -12.43 22.34
C LEU A 91 -4.86 -12.91 22.13
N PRO A 92 -3.99 -12.82 23.14
CA PRO A 92 -2.61 -13.23 22.98
C PRO A 92 -2.63 -14.73 22.75
N ALA A 93 -2.63 -15.19 21.50
CA ALA A 93 -2.44 -16.55 20.97
C ALA A 93 -3.14 -17.75 21.67
N THR A 94 -3.89 -17.57 22.75
CA THR A 94 -4.18 -18.65 23.71
C THR A 94 -5.67 -19.03 23.78
N GLN A 95 -6.61 -18.25 23.22
CA GLN A 95 -8.04 -18.59 23.36
C GLN A 95 -9.01 -18.22 22.23
N SER A 96 -8.60 -17.43 21.24
CA SER A 96 -9.35 -17.35 19.97
C SER A 96 -8.37 -17.56 18.84
N ASP A 97 -8.41 -18.74 18.25
CA ASP A 97 -7.82 -19.06 16.96
C ASP A 97 -6.36 -18.63 16.81
N SER A 98 -5.47 -19.47 17.35
CA SER A 98 -4.04 -19.43 17.02
C SER A 98 -3.85 -19.21 15.52
N PRO A 99 -2.89 -18.37 15.09
CA PRO A 99 -2.54 -18.20 13.66
C PRO A 99 -2.10 -19.51 12.97
N LEU A 100 -2.05 -20.63 13.70
CA LEU A 100 -1.85 -21.99 13.20
C LEU A 100 -3.13 -22.72 12.74
N LYS A 101 -4.33 -22.13 12.79
CA LYS A 101 -5.55 -22.82 12.28
C LYS A 101 -5.44 -23.16 10.79
N ASP A 102 -4.90 -22.24 10.00
CA ASP A 102 -4.51 -22.50 8.62
C ASP A 102 -2.98 -22.55 8.58
N ALA A 103 -2.44 -23.64 8.02
CA ALA A 103 -1.00 -23.74 7.80
C ALA A 103 -0.52 -22.53 6.99
N PRO A 104 0.60 -21.89 7.40
CA PRO A 104 1.14 -20.76 6.65
C PRO A 104 1.40 -21.21 5.21
N TRP A 105 1.03 -20.35 4.25
CA TRP A 105 1.25 -20.65 2.85
C TRP A 105 2.73 -20.92 2.59
N VAL A 106 2.99 -21.85 1.66
CA VAL A 106 4.36 -22.18 1.26
C VAL A 106 5.02 -20.92 0.74
N LYS A 107 6.18 -20.58 1.30
CA LYS A 107 6.96 -19.42 0.86
C LYS A 107 7.52 -19.72 -0.53
N GLY A 108 7.23 -18.85 -1.49
CA GLY A 108 7.85 -18.93 -2.80
C GLY A 108 9.33 -18.58 -2.75
N GLU A 109 10.07 -19.07 -3.74
CA GLU A 109 11.47 -18.70 -3.95
C GLU A 109 11.56 -17.31 -4.59
N TRP A 110 12.60 -16.55 -4.23
CA TRP A 110 12.83 -15.24 -4.82
C TRP A 110 13.48 -15.38 -6.19
N THR A 111 12.88 -14.73 -7.20
CA THR A 111 13.47 -14.58 -8.54
C THR A 111 13.63 -13.09 -8.86
N PRO A 112 14.53 -12.70 -9.78
CA PRO A 112 14.71 -11.29 -10.17
C PRO A 112 13.45 -10.67 -10.81
N LYS A 113 12.47 -11.48 -11.23
CA LYS A 113 11.20 -11.03 -11.82
C LYS A 113 10.05 -10.98 -10.79
N THR A 114 10.30 -11.44 -9.57
CA THR A 114 9.34 -11.47 -8.46
C THR A 114 9.07 -10.05 -7.98
N ILE A 115 7.79 -9.71 -7.82
CA ILE A 115 7.34 -8.42 -7.31
C ILE A 115 6.63 -8.68 -5.98
N ARG A 116 7.19 -8.14 -4.90
CA ARG A 116 6.62 -8.24 -3.54
C ARG A 116 5.52 -7.19 -3.29
N THR A 117 4.78 -7.38 -2.20
CA THR A 117 3.84 -6.38 -1.68
C THR A 117 4.53 -5.10 -1.23
N GLY A 118 3.77 -4.00 -1.19
CA GLY A 118 4.16 -2.78 -0.49
C GLY A 118 3.41 -2.62 0.83
N VAL A 119 3.65 -1.50 1.51
CA VAL A 119 2.94 -1.10 2.73
C VAL A 119 2.24 0.25 2.54
N ILE A 120 1.25 0.56 3.37
CA ILE A 120 0.60 1.87 3.39
C ILE A 120 1.16 2.67 4.57
N CYS A 121 1.69 3.85 4.29
CA CYS A 121 2.27 4.71 5.31
C CYS A 121 1.47 6.00 5.52
N LYS A 122 1.64 6.59 6.70
CA LYS A 122 1.27 7.98 7.00
C LYS A 122 2.53 8.85 6.86
N ASN A 123 2.45 9.89 6.04
CA ASN A 123 3.50 10.90 5.98
C ASN A 123 3.46 11.75 7.25
N ILE A 124 4.52 11.72 8.06
CA ILE A 124 4.63 12.51 9.30
C ILE A 124 5.20 13.89 8.98
N GLY A 125 6.24 13.96 8.13
CA GLY A 125 6.94 15.20 7.85
C GLY A 125 8.29 14.96 7.18
N VAL A 126 9.07 16.04 7.04
CA VAL A 126 10.42 16.02 6.47
C VAL A 126 11.42 16.33 7.58
N HIS A 127 12.50 15.56 7.63
CA HIS A 127 13.56 15.67 8.62
C HIS A 127 14.94 15.69 7.91
N PRO A 128 15.86 16.61 8.26
CA PRO A 128 17.21 16.58 7.72
C PRO A 128 18.05 15.47 8.35
N LEU A 129 18.74 14.69 7.52
CA LEU A 129 19.74 13.70 7.93
C LEU A 129 21.11 14.15 7.45
N TRP A 130 22.14 13.91 8.26
CA TRP A 130 23.52 14.27 7.94
C TRP A 130 24.31 13.00 7.63
N GLU A 131 24.99 12.96 6.50
CA GLU A 131 25.93 11.88 6.21
C GLU A 131 27.26 12.12 6.93
N LYS A 132 28.12 11.10 6.91
CA LYS A 132 29.46 11.16 7.50
C LYS A 132 30.33 12.27 6.88
N ASP A 133 30.07 12.60 5.63
CA ASP A 133 30.79 13.63 4.87
C ASP A 133 30.33 15.06 5.23
N GLY A 134 29.35 15.20 6.13
CA GLY A 134 28.78 16.49 6.52
C GLY A 134 27.77 17.04 5.50
N THR A 135 27.39 16.27 4.48
CA THR A 135 26.32 16.61 3.54
C THR A 135 24.95 16.50 4.22
N ARG A 136 24.07 17.46 3.94
CA ARG A 136 22.69 17.46 4.46
C ARG A 136 21.73 16.88 3.43
N ILE A 137 21.03 15.81 3.79
CA ILE A 137 19.99 15.17 3.00
C ILE A 137 18.62 15.42 3.63
N LEU A 138 17.63 15.85 2.85
CA LEU A 138 16.25 15.93 3.33
C LEU A 138 15.55 14.58 3.16
N CYS A 139 15.09 14.01 4.27
CA CYS A 139 14.41 12.73 4.31
C CYS A 139 12.94 12.90 4.71
N THR A 140 12.04 12.11 4.14
CA THR A 140 10.63 12.09 4.54
C THR A 140 10.39 10.96 5.55
N LEU A 141 9.75 11.28 6.67
CA LEU A 141 9.38 10.32 7.72
C LEU A 141 8.03 9.67 7.40
N LEU A 142 8.04 8.36 7.20
CA LEU A 142 6.86 7.56 6.87
C LEU A 142 6.55 6.57 8.00
N GLN A 143 5.37 6.69 8.60
CA GLN A 143 4.90 5.80 9.67
C GLN A 143 4.07 4.65 9.11
N VAL A 144 4.40 3.42 9.48
CA VAL A 144 3.62 2.22 9.17
C VAL A 144 2.69 1.94 10.36
N LEU A 145 1.38 2.12 10.17
CA LEU A 145 0.36 1.94 11.22
C LEU A 145 -0.60 0.80 10.87
N ASP A 146 -0.63 -0.23 11.71
CA ASP A 146 -1.53 -1.40 11.65
C ASP A 146 -1.79 -1.93 10.23
N ASN A 147 -0.71 -2.16 9.48
CA ASN A 147 -0.80 -2.67 8.12
C ASN A 147 -1.00 -4.17 8.12
N ASN A 148 -2.12 -4.64 7.60
CA ASN A 148 -2.40 -6.07 7.48
C ASN A 148 -2.82 -6.42 6.05
N VAL A 149 -2.48 -7.62 5.61
CA VAL A 149 -3.04 -8.21 4.40
C VAL A 149 -4.49 -8.60 4.65
N ILE A 150 -5.41 -8.22 3.76
CA ILE A 150 -6.85 -8.52 3.92
C ILE A 150 -7.29 -9.60 2.95
N ARG A 151 -6.86 -9.51 1.70
CA ARG A 151 -7.31 -10.46 0.67
C ARG A 151 -6.24 -10.64 -0.39
N TYR A 152 -6.02 -11.90 -0.74
CA TYR A 152 -5.30 -12.29 -1.94
C TYR A 152 -6.29 -12.63 -3.05
N ILE A 153 -6.02 -12.17 -4.26
CA ILE A 153 -6.81 -12.46 -5.45
C ILE A 153 -5.86 -12.99 -6.52
N SER A 154 -6.13 -14.20 -7.00
CA SER A 154 -5.34 -14.87 -8.02
C SER A 154 -5.27 -14.02 -9.31
N PRO A 155 -4.22 -14.17 -10.13
CA PRO A 155 -4.11 -13.43 -11.39
C PRO A 155 -5.33 -13.69 -12.30
N GLU A 156 -5.80 -14.94 -12.37
CA GLU A 156 -6.95 -15.36 -13.18
C GLU A 156 -8.24 -14.68 -12.72
N ASP A 157 -8.51 -14.69 -11.42
CA ASP A 157 -9.72 -14.07 -10.87
C ASP A 157 -9.69 -12.56 -10.99
N TYR A 158 -8.51 -11.95 -10.84
CA TYR A 158 -8.38 -10.52 -11.05
C TYR A 158 -8.65 -10.14 -12.52
N MET A 159 -8.18 -10.94 -13.48
CA MET A 159 -8.47 -10.73 -14.90
C MET A 159 -9.95 -10.83 -15.24
N LYS A 160 -10.75 -11.65 -14.53
CA LYS A 160 -12.21 -11.71 -14.76
C LYS A 160 -12.88 -10.35 -14.49
N THR A 161 -12.30 -9.52 -13.61
CA THR A 161 -12.82 -8.19 -13.29
C THR A 161 -12.54 -7.20 -14.42
N GLU A 162 -13.49 -6.32 -14.73
CA GLU A 162 -13.34 -5.26 -15.75
C GLU A 162 -12.10 -4.36 -15.54
N GLN A 163 -11.73 -4.11 -14.28
CA GLN A 163 -10.52 -3.37 -13.95
C GLN A 163 -9.24 -4.16 -14.30
N GLY A 164 -9.24 -5.47 -14.05
CA GLY A 164 -8.12 -6.35 -14.37
C GLY A 164 -7.91 -6.46 -15.87
N LYS A 165 -8.98 -6.70 -16.64
CA LYS A 165 -8.92 -6.71 -18.12
C LYS A 165 -8.31 -5.42 -18.68
N LYS A 166 -8.75 -4.27 -18.18
CA LYS A 166 -8.23 -2.95 -18.62
C LYS A 166 -6.77 -2.74 -18.23
N LYS A 167 -6.37 -3.14 -17.02
CA LYS A 167 -4.99 -2.96 -16.52
C LYS A 167 -3.99 -3.89 -17.21
N PHE A 168 -4.38 -5.13 -17.48
CA PHE A 168 -3.49 -6.18 -17.99
C PHE A 168 -3.71 -6.54 -19.47
N LYS A 169 -4.47 -5.74 -20.23
CA LYS A 169 -4.77 -6.00 -21.66
C LYS A 169 -3.55 -6.42 -22.50
N ASN A 170 -2.41 -5.71 -22.31
CA ASN A 170 -1.16 -5.95 -23.04
C ASN A 170 0.01 -6.25 -22.09
N LYS A 171 -0.26 -6.73 -20.87
CA LYS A 171 0.76 -6.95 -19.83
C LYS A 171 0.57 -8.31 -19.19
N ARG A 172 1.66 -8.88 -18.65
CA ARG A 172 1.56 -10.12 -17.87
C ARG A 172 0.56 -9.95 -16.72
N PRO A 173 -0.40 -10.87 -16.55
CA PRO A 173 -1.32 -10.80 -15.42
C PRO A 173 -0.54 -11.03 -14.12
N LEU A 174 -0.86 -10.23 -13.11
CA LEU A 174 -0.28 -10.35 -11.77
C LEU A 174 -1.40 -10.62 -10.77
N ALA A 175 -1.04 -11.29 -9.68
CA ALA A 175 -1.94 -11.43 -8.54
C ALA A 175 -2.17 -10.06 -7.89
N CYS A 176 -3.27 -9.93 -7.16
CA CYS A 176 -3.63 -8.70 -6.49
C CYS A 176 -3.76 -8.91 -4.99
N MET A 177 -2.92 -8.21 -4.24
CA MET A 177 -2.92 -8.20 -2.78
C MET A 177 -3.60 -6.94 -2.26
N VAL A 178 -4.66 -7.11 -1.47
CA VAL A 178 -5.35 -6.02 -0.79
C VAL A 178 -4.72 -5.86 0.58
N VAL A 179 -4.11 -4.71 0.82
CA VAL A 179 -3.52 -4.33 2.11
C VAL A 179 -4.35 -3.20 2.70
N GLY A 180 -4.54 -3.23 4.02
CA GLY A 180 -5.20 -2.16 4.74
C GLY A 180 -4.38 -1.62 5.90
N ALA A 181 -4.52 -0.32 6.15
CA ALA A 181 -3.84 0.41 7.21
C ALA A 181 -4.80 1.22 8.07
N GLU A 182 -4.35 1.49 9.30
CA GLU A 182 -5.04 2.26 10.34
C GLU A 182 -6.36 1.60 10.76
N ALA A 183 -6.36 0.90 11.90
CA ALA A 183 -7.59 0.33 12.48
C ALA A 183 -8.52 1.46 12.95
N VAL A 184 -9.81 1.32 12.67
CA VAL A 184 -10.83 2.31 13.01
C VAL A 184 -12.10 1.58 13.45
N ASP A 185 -12.87 2.21 14.32
CA ASP A 185 -14.10 1.64 14.86
C ASP A 185 -15.07 1.20 13.74
N PRO A 186 -15.65 -0.01 13.86
CA PRO A 186 -16.55 -0.55 12.85
C PRO A 186 -17.85 0.26 12.71
N GLN A 187 -18.24 1.01 13.75
CA GLN A 187 -19.43 1.87 13.71
C GLN A 187 -19.36 2.97 12.65
N LEU A 188 -18.14 3.38 12.26
CA LEU A 188 -17.95 4.48 11.32
C LEU A 188 -18.16 4.05 9.86
N PHE A 189 -18.24 2.74 9.61
CA PHE A 189 -18.29 2.18 8.27
C PHE A 189 -19.62 1.49 7.99
N THR A 190 -19.90 1.31 6.70
CA THR A 190 -21.06 0.54 6.24
C THR A 190 -20.85 -0.94 6.51
N LYS A 191 -21.96 -1.68 6.72
CA LYS A 191 -21.92 -3.14 6.93
C LYS A 191 -21.19 -3.87 5.80
N GLN A 192 -21.43 -3.45 4.55
CA GLN A 192 -20.77 -4.00 3.36
C GLN A 192 -19.24 -3.84 3.43
N TYR A 193 -18.76 -2.68 3.90
CA TYR A 193 -17.33 -2.46 4.06
C TYR A 193 -16.74 -3.33 5.17
N CYS A 194 -17.41 -3.42 6.32
CA CYS A 194 -16.98 -4.27 7.44
C CYS A 194 -16.93 -5.76 7.05
N GLN A 195 -17.83 -6.23 6.18
CA GLN A 195 -17.88 -7.61 5.71
C GLN A 195 -16.60 -8.04 4.97
N LEU A 196 -15.85 -7.10 4.38
CA LEU A 196 -14.57 -7.39 3.73
C LEU A 196 -13.51 -7.93 4.70
N PHE A 197 -13.59 -7.56 5.97
CA PHE A 197 -12.63 -7.93 7.00
C PHE A 197 -13.08 -9.14 7.82
N GLN A 198 -14.35 -9.56 7.68
CA GLN A 198 -14.95 -10.64 8.46
C GLN A 198 -14.21 -11.98 8.27
N HIS A 199 -13.77 -12.28 7.04
CA HIS A 199 -12.99 -13.50 6.76
C HIS A 199 -11.64 -13.54 7.51
N VAL A 200 -11.05 -12.38 7.77
CA VAL A 200 -9.73 -12.28 8.42
C VAL A 200 -9.86 -12.02 9.92
N GLY A 201 -11.07 -11.72 10.41
CA GLY A 201 -11.30 -11.40 11.82
C GLY A 201 -10.69 -10.07 12.28
N LEU A 202 -10.30 -9.19 11.37
CA LEU A 202 -9.64 -7.91 11.71
C LEU A 202 -10.64 -6.77 11.89
N MET A 203 -10.22 -5.75 12.65
CA MET A 203 -10.93 -4.46 12.64
C MET A 203 -10.92 -3.83 11.24
N PRO A 204 -12.00 -3.14 10.85
CA PRO A 204 -12.02 -2.37 9.61
C PRO A 204 -10.89 -1.34 9.56
N LYS A 205 -10.27 -1.24 8.38
CA LYS A 205 -9.13 -0.35 8.14
C LYS A 205 -9.57 0.96 7.48
N LYS A 206 -8.90 2.07 7.75
CA LYS A 206 -9.25 3.37 7.15
C LYS A 206 -8.86 3.46 5.68
N ARG A 207 -7.73 2.86 5.31
CA ARG A 207 -7.18 2.91 3.94
C ARG A 207 -7.02 1.49 3.43
N LEU A 208 -7.46 1.25 2.20
CA LEU A 208 -7.22 0.02 1.45
C LEU A 208 -6.51 0.35 0.16
N VAL A 209 -5.46 -0.40 -0.14
CA VAL A 209 -4.72 -0.29 -1.39
C VAL A 209 -4.52 -1.68 -1.96
N ARG A 210 -4.51 -1.74 -3.30
CA ARG A 210 -4.25 -2.95 -4.06
C ARG A 210 -2.81 -2.90 -4.58
N PHE A 211 -2.00 -3.86 -4.17
CA PHE A 211 -0.67 -4.10 -4.72
C PHE A 211 -0.75 -5.21 -5.75
N PHE A 212 0.00 -5.07 -6.84
CA PHE A 212 0.16 -6.12 -7.84
C PHE A 212 1.43 -6.89 -7.53
N VAL A 213 1.29 -8.20 -7.39
CA VAL A 213 2.30 -9.06 -6.80
C VAL A 213 2.43 -10.30 -7.69
N THR A 214 3.62 -10.85 -7.80
CA THR A 214 3.80 -12.15 -8.44
C THR A 214 3.22 -13.26 -7.54
N PRO A 215 2.67 -14.35 -8.11
CA PRO A 215 2.04 -15.40 -7.30
C PRO A 215 3.00 -16.04 -6.28
N GLU A 216 4.30 -16.09 -6.60
CA GLU A 216 5.38 -16.55 -5.69
C GLU A 216 5.51 -15.71 -4.41
N ALA A 217 5.17 -14.43 -4.46
CA ALA A 217 5.27 -13.50 -3.33
C ALA A 217 3.92 -13.27 -2.63
N ALA A 218 3.00 -14.22 -2.77
CA ALA A 218 1.70 -14.19 -2.12
C ALA A 218 1.85 -14.35 -0.60
N LEU A 219 1.18 -13.48 0.16
CA LEU A 219 1.11 -13.56 1.61
C LEU A 219 -0.29 -13.99 2.05
N GLN A 220 -0.35 -14.75 3.14
CA GLN A 220 -1.61 -15.18 3.73
C GLN A 220 -2.42 -13.96 4.23
N PRO A 221 -3.73 -13.90 3.97
CA PRO A 221 -4.62 -12.92 4.61
C PRO A 221 -4.49 -12.94 6.13
N GLY A 222 -4.42 -11.76 6.75
CA GLY A 222 -4.20 -11.60 8.19
C GLY A 222 -2.76 -11.30 8.58
N THR A 223 -1.79 -11.54 7.69
CA THR A 223 -0.38 -11.28 7.97
C THR A 223 -0.13 -9.79 8.24
N PRO A 224 0.50 -9.43 9.39
CA PRO A 224 0.91 -8.06 9.67
C PRO A 224 2.15 -7.67 8.86
N LEU A 225 2.17 -6.43 8.37
CA LEU A 225 3.28 -5.83 7.64
C LEU A 225 3.88 -4.69 8.47
N THR A 226 5.18 -4.74 8.67
CA THR A 226 5.93 -3.76 9.46
C THR A 226 6.88 -2.95 8.58
N ALA A 227 7.46 -1.88 9.13
CA ALA A 227 8.48 -1.09 8.44
C ALA A 227 9.73 -1.91 8.05
N ALA A 228 10.00 -3.00 8.78
CA ALA A 228 11.12 -3.92 8.52
C ALA A 228 10.97 -4.71 7.20
N HIS A 229 9.84 -4.56 6.51
CA HIS A 229 9.66 -5.07 5.15
C HIS A 229 10.67 -4.46 4.15
N PHE A 230 11.16 -3.26 4.43
CA PHE A 230 12.18 -2.58 3.63
C PHE A 230 13.53 -2.58 4.35
N ARG A 231 14.60 -2.57 3.56
CA ARG A 231 15.97 -2.49 4.06
C ARG A 231 16.62 -1.16 3.66
N ALA A 232 17.56 -0.70 4.47
CA ALA A 232 18.34 0.49 4.14
C ALA A 232 19.13 0.26 2.83
N GLY A 233 19.16 1.28 1.96
CA GLY A 233 19.76 1.19 0.62
C GLY A 233 18.81 0.73 -0.49
N GLU A 234 17.60 0.28 -0.15
CA GLU A 234 16.59 -0.04 -1.17
C GLU A 234 15.92 1.22 -1.72
N TYR A 235 15.71 1.26 -3.03
CA TYR A 235 14.91 2.29 -3.68
C TYR A 235 13.43 1.89 -3.65
N ILE A 236 12.57 2.86 -3.30
CA ILE A 236 11.13 2.63 -3.12
C ILE A 236 10.34 3.69 -3.88
N ASP A 237 9.30 3.24 -4.59
CA ASP A 237 8.33 4.13 -5.21
C ASP A 237 7.25 4.53 -4.20
N VAL A 238 7.06 5.83 -4.02
CA VAL A 238 6.02 6.38 -3.13
C VAL A 238 4.93 7.04 -3.95
N ALA A 239 3.68 6.65 -3.71
CA ALA A 239 2.51 7.26 -4.34
C ALA A 239 1.54 7.80 -3.28
N GLY A 240 0.96 8.97 -3.56
CA GLY A 240 0.06 9.65 -2.64
C GLY A 240 -0.84 10.66 -3.36
N LYS A 241 -1.81 11.22 -2.62
CA LYS A 241 -2.63 12.33 -3.11
C LYS A 241 -1.92 13.64 -2.85
N SER A 242 -1.81 14.48 -3.88
CA SER A 242 -1.13 15.77 -3.74
C SER A 242 -2.00 16.75 -2.97
N ILE A 243 -1.39 17.81 -2.45
CA ILE A 243 -2.13 18.97 -1.96
C ILE A 243 -2.95 19.50 -3.13
N ASP A 244 -4.25 19.65 -2.91
CA ASP A 244 -5.16 20.27 -3.87
C ASP A 244 -5.29 21.74 -3.53
N TYR A 245 -4.97 22.62 -4.49
CA TYR A 245 -5.04 24.07 -4.34
C TYR A 245 -6.38 24.65 -4.84
N GLY A 246 -7.33 23.79 -5.24
CA GLY A 246 -8.63 24.23 -5.72
C GLY A 246 -8.61 24.77 -7.15
N PHE A 247 -9.56 25.66 -7.44
CA PHE A 247 -9.65 26.51 -8.62
C PHE A 247 -9.63 27.96 -8.16
#